data_AF-A0A847MP80-F1
#
_entry.id   AF-A0A847MP80-F1
#
_cell.length_a   1.000
_cell.length_b   1.000
_cell.length_c   1.000
_cell.angle_alpha   90.00
_cell.angle_beta   90.00
_cell.angle_gamma   90.00
#
_symmetry.space_group_name_H-M   'P 1'
#
loop_
_entity.id
_entity.type
_entity.pdbx_description
1 polymer ?
#
loop_
_entity_poly.entity_id
_entity_poly.type
_entity_poly.pdbx_seq_one_letter_code
_entity_poly.pdbx_strand_id
1 'polypeptide(L)'
;MAKASSASRARKKIRKVVTDGVAHVQATFNNTIITITDRQGNTLSWATSGGSGFRGSRKSTPFAAQVAAESAGREALEYGIKNL
;
A
#
# COMPACT_ATOMS: atom_id res chain seq x y z
N MET A 1 19.79 36.03 -19.97
CA MET A 1 19.86 34.58 -20.24
C MET A 1 18.66 33.90 -19.60
N ALA A 2 17.62 33.61 -20.38
CA ALA A 2 16.42 32.92 -19.92
C ALA A 2 16.63 31.40 -20.01
N LYS A 3 16.43 30.67 -18.92
CA LYS A 3 16.44 29.20 -18.91
C LYS A 3 15.01 28.72 -18.70
N ALA A 4 14.33 28.38 -19.79
CA ALA A 4 13.03 27.72 -19.74
C ALA A 4 13.23 26.30 -19.22
N SER A 5 12.67 25.99 -18.04
CA SER A 5 12.57 24.62 -17.55
C SER A 5 11.43 23.93 -18.27
N SER A 6 11.76 22.94 -19.09
CA SER A 6 10.80 22.05 -19.73
C SER A 6 10.07 21.25 -18.66
N ALA A 7 8.86 21.69 -18.32
CA ALA A 7 7.93 20.91 -17.50
C ALA A 7 7.63 19.60 -18.23
N SER A 8 8.30 18.52 -17.82
CA SER A 8 7.96 17.17 -18.27
C SER A 8 6.51 16.93 -17.89
N ARG A 9 5.63 16.86 -18.89
CA ARG A 9 4.21 16.57 -18.72
C ARG A 9 4.10 15.21 -18.03
N ALA A 10 3.91 15.22 -16.71
CA ALA A 10 3.75 13.99 -15.94
C ALA A 10 2.60 13.22 -16.57
N ARG A 11 2.90 12.05 -17.16
CA ARG A 11 1.89 11.18 -17.75
C ARG A 11 0.84 10.95 -16.68
N LYS A 12 -0.39 11.39 -16.94
CA LYS A 12 -1.54 11.21 -16.05
C LYS A 12 -1.65 9.70 -15.83
N LYS A 13 -1.24 9.24 -14.64
CA LYS A 13 -1.26 7.82 -14.29
C LYS A 13 -2.73 7.42 -14.33
N ILE A 14 -3.13 6.71 -15.38
CA ILE A 14 -4.49 6.20 -15.51
C ILE A 14 -4.68 5.28 -14.31
N ARG A 15 -5.46 5.74 -13.32
CA ARG A 15 -5.83 4.94 -12.17
C ARG A 15 -6.77 3.87 -12.70
N LYS A 16 -6.23 2.66 -12.94
CA LYS A 16 -7.06 1.49 -13.21
C LYS A 16 -7.91 1.26 -11.96
N VAL A 17 -9.22 1.31 -12.13
CA VAL A 17 -10.18 0.92 -11.09
C VAL A 17 -10.20 -0.60 -11.07
N VAL A 18 -9.80 -1.19 -9.95
CA VAL A 18 -9.79 -2.64 -9.74
C VAL A 18 -10.86 -2.94 -8.70
N THR A 19 -11.89 -3.70 -9.06
CA THR A 19 -13.02 -4.00 -8.16
C THR A 19 -12.72 -5.11 -7.17
N ASP A 20 -11.96 -6.11 -7.61
CA ASP A 20 -11.64 -7.32 -6.85
C ASP A 20 -10.12 -7.43 -6.70
N GLY A 21 -9.67 -7.53 -5.45
CA GLY A 21 -8.27 -7.71 -5.10
C GLY A 21 -8.02 -8.99 -4.30
N VAL A 22 -6.75 -9.24 -4.00
CA VAL A 22 -6.30 -10.29 -3.09
C VAL A 22 -5.40 -9.65 -2.04
N ALA A 23 -5.74 -9.86 -0.77
CA ALA A 23 -4.92 -9.42 0.36
C ALA A 23 -3.91 -10.51 0.76
N HIS A 24 -2.62 -10.21 0.59
CA HIS A 24 -1.52 -11.04 1.06
C HIS A 24 -1.02 -10.52 2.41
N VAL A 25 -1.07 -11.38 3.43
CA VAL A 25 -0.60 -11.06 4.78
C VAL A 25 0.61 -11.91 5.10
N GLN A 26 1.78 -11.27 5.17
CA GLN A 26 3.00 -11.90 5.63
C GLN A 26 3.23 -11.53 7.10
N ALA A 27 2.74 -12.38 7.99
CA ALA A 27 2.92 -12.26 9.43
C ALA A 27 4.15 -13.07 9.87
N THR A 28 5.21 -12.36 10.27
CA THR A 28 6.41 -12.96 10.89
C THR A 28 6.50 -12.56 12.35
N PHE A 29 7.30 -13.25 13.15
CA PHE A 29 7.53 -12.90 14.56
C PHE A 29 8.02 -11.46 14.76
N ASN A 30 8.68 -10.88 13.77
CA ASN A 30 9.30 -9.57 13.89
C ASN A 30 8.52 -8.48 13.17
N ASN A 31 7.68 -8.79 12.19
CA ASN A 31 7.00 -7.81 11.34
C ASN A 31 5.74 -8.37 10.69
N THR A 32 4.76 -7.52 10.46
CA THR A 32 3.62 -7.81 9.59
C THR A 32 3.68 -6.91 8.35
N ILE A 33 3.60 -7.54 7.19
CA ILE A 33 3.57 -6.88 5.88
C ILE A 33 2.25 -7.25 5.24
N ILE A 34 1.51 -6.24 4.80
CA ILE A 34 0.21 -6.41 4.17
C ILE A 34 0.32 -5.82 2.78
N THR A 35 0.01 -6.64 1.78
CA THR A 35 0.10 -6.27 0.37
C THR A 35 -1.22 -6.60 -0.29
N ILE A 36 -1.82 -5.60 -0.91
CA ILE A 36 -3.06 -5.75 -1.66
C ILE A 36 -2.70 -5.73 -3.13
N THR A 37 -3.12 -6.78 -3.82
CA THR A 37 -2.85 -6.98 -5.24
C THR A 37 -4.14 -7.11 -6.02
N ASP A 38 -4.08 -6.95 -7.33
CA ASP A 38 -5.14 -7.44 -8.20
C ASP A 38 -5.06 -8.97 -8.39
N ARG A 39 -6.07 -9.57 -9.02
CA ARG A 39 -6.07 -11.00 -9.35
C ARG A 39 -4.91 -11.45 -10.26
N GLN A 40 -4.24 -10.51 -10.93
CA GLN A 40 -3.11 -10.78 -11.81
C GLN A 40 -1.77 -10.72 -11.07
N GLY A 41 -1.78 -10.36 -9.77
CA GLY A 41 -0.58 -10.22 -8.94
C GLY A 41 0.08 -8.85 -9.02
N ASN A 42 -0.55 -7.85 -9.63
CA ASN A 42 -0.04 -6.48 -9.62
C ASN A 42 -0.32 -5.82 -8.27
N THR A 43 0.72 -5.34 -7.61
CA THR A 43 0.60 -4.63 -6.32
C THR A 43 -0.08 -3.28 -6.49
N LEU A 44 -1.18 -3.09 -5.76
CA LEU A 44 -1.94 -1.84 -5.71
C LEU A 44 -1.51 -0.99 -4.52
N SER A 45 -1.48 -1.59 -3.34
CA SER A 45 -1.01 -0.96 -2.10
C SER A 45 -0.27 -1.95 -1.23
N TRP A 46 0.61 -1.43 -0.39
CA TRP A 46 1.30 -2.22 0.61
C TRP A 46 1.63 -1.35 1.82
N ALA A 47 1.53 -1.93 3.00
CA ALA A 47 1.92 -1.29 4.24
C ALA A 47 2.57 -2.31 5.15
N THR A 48 3.37 -1.81 6.09
CA THR A 48 4.08 -2.66 7.05
C THR A 48 3.99 -2.04 8.42
N SER A 49 4.00 -2.88 9.46
CA SER A 49 4.03 -2.41 10.84
C SER A 49 5.24 -1.48 11.10
N GLY A 50 6.39 -1.76 10.47
CA GLY A 50 7.56 -0.88 10.54
C GLY A 50 7.38 0.47 9.85
N GLY A 51 6.73 0.49 8.68
CA GLY A 51 6.43 1.71 7.92
C GLY A 51 5.40 2.62 8.61
N SER A 52 4.50 2.05 9.41
CA SER A 52 3.53 2.77 10.22
C SER A 52 4.12 3.39 11.51
N GLY A 53 5.44 3.40 11.67
CA GLY A 53 6.13 4.06 12.79
C GLY A 53 6.37 3.17 14.01
N PHE A 54 5.97 1.89 13.99
CA PHE A 54 6.27 0.96 15.08
C PHE A 54 7.71 0.45 14.99
N ARG A 55 8.48 0.63 16.07
CA ARG A 55 9.89 0.23 16.17
C ARG A 55 10.11 -0.80 17.27
N GLY A 56 11.14 -1.64 17.09
CA GLY A 56 11.54 -2.67 18.06
C GLY A 56 10.43 -3.69 18.31
N SER A 57 10.27 -4.08 19.57
CA SER A 57 9.24 -5.03 20.03
C SER A 57 7.80 -4.60 19.75
N ARG A 58 7.55 -3.31 19.50
CA ARG A 58 6.20 -2.83 19.13
C ARG A 58 5.78 -3.26 17.72
N LYS A 59 6.74 -3.59 16.85
CA LYS A 59 6.49 -4.00 15.45
C LYS A 59 5.82 -5.36 15.32
N SER A 60 5.97 -6.23 16.32
CA SER A 60 5.41 -7.59 16.36
C SER A 60 4.07 -7.69 17.10
N THR A 61 3.46 -6.56 17.41
CA THR A 61 2.18 -6.52 18.16
C THR A 61 0.98 -6.61 17.20
N PRO A 62 -0.15 -7.20 17.65
CA PRO A 62 -1.37 -7.26 16.83
C PRO A 62 -1.91 -5.86 16.51
N PHE A 63 -1.70 -4.89 17.41
CA PHE A 63 -2.09 -3.50 17.16
C PHE A 63 -1.30 -2.88 16.00
N ALA A 64 0.01 -3.12 15.93
CA ALA A 64 0.81 -2.64 14.81
C ALA A 64 0.45 -3.30 13.47
N ALA A 65 -0.03 -4.56 13.50
CA ALA A 65 -0.58 -5.23 12.32
C ALA A 65 -1.91 -4.61 11.89
N GLN A 66 -2.79 -4.28 12.82
CA GLN A 66 -4.08 -3.64 12.54
C GLN A 66 -3.89 -2.27 11.88
N VAL A 67 -2.98 -1.44 12.40
CA VAL A 67 -2.69 -0.12 11.81
C VAL A 67 -2.10 -0.25 10.41
N ALA A 68 -1.23 -1.24 10.18
CA ALA A 68 -0.73 -1.53 8.83
C ALA A 68 -1.86 -1.98 7.89
N ALA A 69 -2.80 -2.80 8.36
CA ALA A 69 -3.94 -3.27 7.57
C ALA A 69 -4.85 -2.11 7.16
N GLU A 70 -5.13 -1.23 8.10
CA GLU A 70 -5.94 -0.03 7.87
C GLU A 70 -5.28 0.91 6.86
N SER A 71 -3.96 1.13 6.97
CA SER A 71 -3.22 1.95 6.00
C SER A 71 -3.26 1.36 4.60
N ALA A 72 -2.97 0.06 4.44
CA ALA A 72 -3.02 -0.61 3.15
C ALA A 72 -4.45 -0.61 2.55
N GLY A 73 -5.46 -0.82 3.39
CA GLY A 73 -6.88 -0.81 3.00
C GLY A 73 -7.34 0.57 2.54
N ARG A 74 -6.96 1.64 3.26
CA ARG A 74 -7.28 3.02 2.84
C ARG A 74 -6.69 3.37 1.48
N GLU A 75 -5.43 2.99 1.24
CA GLU A 75 -4.80 3.17 -0.08
C GLU A 75 -5.49 2.32 -1.16
N ALA A 76 -5.89 1.08 -0.85
CA ALA A 76 -6.60 0.20 -1.77
C ALA A 76 -7.99 0.74 -2.17
N LEU A 77 -8.69 1.43 -1.26
CA LEU A 77 -9.98 2.08 -1.55
C LEU A 77 -9.83 3.18 -2.62
N GLU A 78 -8.70 3.88 -2.69
CA GLU A 78 -8.45 4.86 -3.75
C GLU A 78 -8.35 4.23 -5.16
N TYR A 79 -7.99 2.94 -5.22
CA TYR A 79 -7.98 2.15 -6.45
C TYR A 79 -9.35 1.54 -6.78
N GLY A 80 -10.37 1.78 -5.95
CA GLY A 80 -11.75 1.35 -6.16
C GLY A 80 -12.00 -0.12 -5.82
N ILE A 81 -11.14 -0.74 -5.01
CA ILE A 81 -11.35 -2.09 -4.51
C ILE A 81 -12.58 -2.12 -3.60
N LYS A 82 -13.47 -3.08 -3.87
CA LYS A 82 -14.68 -3.32 -3.09
C LYS A 82 -14.65 -4.69 -2.41
N ASN A 83 -13.98 -5.66 -3.04
CA ASN A 83 -13.88 -7.03 -2.55
C ASN A 83 -12.39 -7.42 -2.43
N LEU A 84 -12.03 -8.04 -1.30
CA LEU A 84 -10.67 -8.49 -0.94
C LEU A 84 -10.70 -9.91 -0.39
#